data_AF-A0A929UMJ6-F1
#
_entry.id   AF-A0A929UMJ6-F1
#
_cell.length_a   1.000
_cell.length_b   1.000
_cell.length_c   1.000
_cell.angle_alpha   90.00
_cell.angle_beta   90.00
_cell.angle_gamma   90.00
#
_symmetry.space_group_name_H-M   'P 1'
#
loop_
_entity.id
_entity.type
_entity.pdbx_description
1 polymer ?
#
loop_
_entity_poly.entity_id
_entity_poly.type
_entity_poly.pdbx_seq_one_letter_code
_entity_poly.pdbx_strand_id
1 'polypeptide(L)'
;GLRLAITPDESRAINFDPRPKVILSASGMCDAGRIKHHLKHNLWRPECTILFVGYQAVGTPGRSLVDGADHIKLFGETVDVRARIEKLEGLSGHADKNGLIRWVSAFEEKPAKVFVVHGEDVVAKSFTECLQKEYRLDAYAPYSGTEFDLARGEIIYEAPPVPVKKAEGMPAILGADPASAKGTGRYLAIGSSAGRTADRSVFARLLAAGERLLAVIGKNKGLSNKDLGKFADQIHALADKWDR
;
A
#
# COMPACT_ATOMS: atom_id res chain seq x y z
N GLY A 1 -27.88 17.59 1.98
CA GLY A 1 -27.22 16.99 3.15
C GLY A 1 -26.39 15.79 2.72
N LEU A 2 -25.51 15.30 3.60
CA LEU A 2 -24.69 14.10 3.39
C LEU A 2 -25.59 12.85 3.34
N ARG A 3 -25.35 11.96 2.37
CA ARG A 3 -26.04 10.67 2.26
C ARG A 3 -25.02 9.55 2.45
N LEU A 4 -25.30 8.65 3.38
CA LEU A 4 -24.43 7.52 3.67
C LEU A 4 -24.81 6.33 2.79
N ALA A 5 -23.79 5.62 2.29
CA ALA A 5 -23.92 4.31 1.66
C ALA A 5 -23.16 3.32 2.53
N ILE A 6 -23.89 2.57 3.35
CA ILE A 6 -23.34 1.66 4.35
C ILE A 6 -23.00 0.33 3.69
N THR A 7 -23.81 -0.14 2.76
CA THR A 7 -23.59 -1.43 2.08
C THR A 7 -22.75 -1.30 0.81
N PRO A 8 -22.05 -2.38 0.38
CA PRO A 8 -21.39 -2.41 -0.92
C PRO A 8 -22.34 -2.15 -2.09
N ASP A 9 -23.59 -2.61 -1.99
CA ASP A 9 -24.61 -2.44 -3.04
C ASP A 9 -25.06 -1.00 -3.16
N GLU A 10 -25.33 -0.34 -2.03
CA GLU A 10 -25.62 1.10 -2.00
C GLU A 10 -24.47 1.90 -2.62
N SER A 11 -23.22 1.56 -2.27
CA SER A 11 -22.04 2.24 -2.83
C SER A 11 -21.92 2.02 -4.34
N ARG A 12 -22.17 0.80 -4.84
CA ARG A 12 -22.15 0.51 -6.27
C ARG A 12 -23.26 1.23 -7.01
N ALA A 13 -24.46 1.29 -6.44
CA ALA A 13 -25.62 1.96 -7.03
C ALA A 13 -25.36 3.44 -7.36
N ILE A 14 -24.55 4.13 -6.55
CA ILE A 14 -24.15 5.54 -6.76
C ILE A 14 -23.54 5.76 -8.16
N ASN A 15 -22.81 4.77 -8.69
CA ASN A 15 -22.15 4.87 -10.00
C ASN A 15 -23.14 4.90 -11.17
N PHE A 16 -24.35 4.37 -11.00
CA PHE A 16 -25.37 4.28 -12.04
C PHE A 16 -26.38 5.43 -12.00
N ASP A 17 -26.36 6.27 -10.96
CA ASP A 17 -27.19 7.48 -10.91
C ASP A 17 -26.57 8.57 -11.82
N PRO A 18 -27.27 9.06 -12.85
CA PRO A 18 -26.70 10.04 -13.78
C PRO A 18 -26.62 11.46 -13.19
N ARG A 19 -27.22 11.74 -12.04
CA ARG A 19 -27.22 13.08 -11.44
C ARG A 19 -25.81 13.47 -10.97
N PRO A 20 -25.38 14.74 -11.21
CA PRO A 20 -24.14 15.26 -10.67
C PRO A 20 -24.11 15.13 -9.14
N LYS A 21 -22.98 14.65 -8.59
CA LYS A 21 -22.81 14.39 -7.16
C LYS A 21 -21.33 14.38 -6.78
N VAL A 22 -21.07 14.59 -5.49
CA VAL A 22 -19.75 14.39 -4.88
C VAL A 22 -19.75 13.05 -4.15
N ILE A 23 -18.74 12.22 -4.41
CA ILE A 23 -18.56 10.92 -3.76
C ILE A 23 -17.33 11.01 -2.87
N LEU A 24 -17.53 10.81 -1.57
CA LEU A 24 -16.44 10.66 -0.60
C LEU A 24 -16.31 9.17 -0.30
N SER A 25 -15.17 8.58 -0.64
CA SER A 25 -14.93 7.14 -0.45
C SER A 25 -13.53 6.87 0.07
N ALA A 26 -13.42 5.90 0.97
CA ALA A 26 -12.16 5.28 1.36
C ALA A 26 -11.75 4.18 0.35
N SER A 27 -10.46 3.83 0.25
CA SER A 27 -9.31 4.40 0.96
C SER A 27 -8.74 5.69 0.32
N GLY A 28 -8.06 6.51 1.12
CA GLY A 28 -7.51 7.81 0.69
C GLY A 28 -6.33 7.73 -0.29
N MET A 29 -5.73 6.55 -0.45
CA MET A 29 -4.64 6.29 -1.42
C MET A 29 -5.04 5.36 -2.56
N CYS A 30 -6.33 4.99 -2.62
CA CYS A 30 -6.91 4.16 -3.68
C CYS A 30 -6.35 2.74 -3.82
N ASP A 31 -5.66 2.24 -2.79
CA ASP A 31 -5.11 0.89 -2.70
C ASP A 31 -6.18 -0.18 -2.46
N ALA A 32 -7.22 0.15 -1.69
CA ALA A 32 -8.26 -0.78 -1.26
C ALA A 32 -9.65 -0.13 -1.12
N GLY A 33 -10.68 -0.99 -1.02
CA GLY A 33 -12.04 -0.57 -0.71
C GLY A 33 -12.84 -0.03 -1.90
N ARG A 34 -13.96 0.62 -1.56
CA ARG A 34 -15.02 1.02 -2.51
C ARG A 34 -14.56 2.06 -3.53
N ILE A 35 -13.53 2.84 -3.20
CA ILE A 35 -12.95 3.83 -4.11
C ILE A 35 -12.51 3.19 -5.43
N LYS A 36 -12.02 1.95 -5.43
CA LYS A 36 -11.60 1.27 -6.66
C LYS A 36 -12.75 1.06 -7.63
N HIS A 37 -13.96 0.78 -7.12
CA HIS A 37 -15.16 0.66 -7.96
C HIS A 37 -15.58 2.01 -8.53
N HIS A 38 -15.50 3.08 -7.74
CA HIS A 38 -15.77 4.43 -8.20
C HIS A 38 -14.75 4.90 -9.23
N LEU A 39 -13.46 4.62 -9.04
CA LEU A 39 -12.42 4.90 -10.01
C LEU A 39 -12.65 4.12 -11.32
N LYS A 40 -12.93 2.81 -11.25
CA LYS A 40 -13.25 2.00 -12.44
C LYS A 40 -14.40 2.61 -13.26
N HIS A 41 -15.42 3.13 -12.59
CA HIS A 41 -16.58 3.72 -13.27
C HIS A 41 -16.37 5.14 -13.80
N ASN A 42 -15.46 5.93 -13.19
CA ASN A 42 -15.38 7.37 -13.46
C ASN A 42 -14.05 7.83 -14.08
N LEU A 43 -12.96 7.07 -13.99
CA LEU A 43 -11.65 7.50 -14.53
C LEU A 43 -11.66 7.74 -16.03
N TRP A 44 -12.40 6.94 -16.80
CA TRP A 44 -12.44 7.04 -18.26
C TRP A 44 -13.38 8.16 -18.76
N ARG A 45 -14.07 8.86 -17.85
CA ARG A 45 -15.07 9.88 -18.16
C ARG A 45 -14.47 11.29 -18.05
N PRO A 46 -14.33 12.04 -19.16
CA PRO A 46 -13.65 13.35 -19.15
C PRO A 46 -14.41 14.44 -18.39
N GLU A 47 -15.72 14.29 -18.19
CA GLU A 47 -16.53 15.20 -17.39
C GLU A 47 -16.29 15.05 -15.87
N CYS A 48 -15.69 13.94 -15.44
CA CYS A 48 -15.42 13.66 -14.03
C CYS A 48 -14.13 14.31 -13.52
N THR A 49 -14.03 14.46 -12.21
CA THR A 49 -12.82 14.92 -11.52
C THR A 49 -12.54 14.02 -10.33
N ILE A 50 -11.29 13.55 -10.22
CA ILE A 50 -10.78 12.84 -9.05
C ILE A 50 -9.95 13.83 -8.26
N LEU A 51 -10.41 14.16 -7.05
CA LEU A 51 -9.78 15.14 -6.18
C LEU A 51 -9.08 14.46 -5.01
N PHE A 52 -7.76 14.59 -4.94
CA PHE A 52 -6.96 14.14 -3.81
C PHE A 52 -6.76 15.26 -2.78
N VAL A 53 -7.03 14.97 -1.52
CA VAL A 53 -6.91 15.95 -0.41
C VAL A 53 -5.75 15.64 0.56
N GLY A 54 -4.95 14.62 0.25
CA GLY A 54 -3.88 14.14 1.12
C GLY A 54 -2.71 13.55 0.34
N TYR A 55 -1.62 13.32 1.05
CA TYR A 55 -0.40 12.73 0.48
C TYR A 55 -0.67 11.34 -0.11
N GLN A 56 -0.05 11.07 -1.25
CA GLN A 56 -0.16 9.80 -1.97
C GLN A 56 1.20 9.08 -1.93
N ALA A 57 1.26 7.97 -1.21
CA ALA A 57 2.49 7.22 -1.02
C ALA A 57 2.97 6.57 -2.32
N VAL A 58 4.29 6.53 -2.51
CA VAL A 58 4.91 5.86 -3.65
C VAL A 58 4.45 4.39 -3.73
N GLY A 59 4.08 3.95 -4.93
CA GLY A 59 3.60 2.59 -5.19
C GLY A 59 2.08 2.41 -5.00
N THR A 60 1.36 3.44 -4.56
CA THR A 60 -0.10 3.40 -4.50
C THR A 60 -0.75 3.78 -5.83
N PRO A 61 -1.96 3.26 -6.14
CA PRO A 61 -2.73 3.69 -7.31
C PRO A 61 -2.98 5.20 -7.33
N GLY A 62 -3.26 5.80 -6.17
CA GLY A 62 -3.47 7.23 -6.06
C GLY A 62 -2.23 8.05 -6.43
N ARG A 63 -1.02 7.57 -6.09
CA ARG A 63 0.21 8.23 -6.51
C ARG A 63 0.40 8.17 -8.02
N SER A 64 0.14 7.02 -8.66
CA SER A 64 0.21 6.92 -10.13
C SER A 64 -0.74 7.88 -10.83
N LEU A 65 -1.95 8.09 -10.29
CA LEU A 65 -2.89 9.05 -10.84
C LEU A 65 -2.39 10.49 -10.71
N VAL A 66 -1.87 10.87 -9.54
CA VAL A 66 -1.32 12.21 -9.29
C VAL A 66 -0.08 12.48 -10.15
N ASP A 67 0.75 11.47 -10.40
CA ASP A 67 1.92 11.56 -11.28
C ASP A 67 1.55 11.62 -12.78
N GLY A 68 0.26 11.55 -13.14
CA GLY A 68 -0.23 11.74 -14.50
C GLY A 68 -0.30 10.47 -15.35
N ALA A 69 -0.53 9.30 -14.74
CA ALA A 69 -0.69 8.06 -15.50
C ALA A 69 -1.90 8.12 -16.46
N ASP A 70 -1.67 7.79 -17.74
CA ASP A 70 -2.72 7.71 -18.77
C ASP A 70 -3.63 6.48 -18.60
N HIS A 71 -3.13 5.44 -17.92
CA HIS A 71 -3.86 4.21 -17.66
C HIS A 71 -3.54 3.64 -16.28
N ILE A 72 -4.51 2.96 -15.66
CA ILE A 72 -4.31 2.27 -14.39
C ILE A 72 -4.98 0.90 -14.36
N LYS A 73 -4.36 -0.06 -13.65
CA LYS A 73 -4.92 -1.40 -13.49
C LYS A 73 -5.84 -1.48 -12.26
N LEU A 74 -7.12 -1.73 -12.48
CA LEU A 74 -8.13 -1.90 -11.43
C LEU A 74 -8.85 -3.23 -11.65
N PHE A 75 -8.90 -4.08 -10.61
CA PHE A 75 -9.53 -5.41 -10.64
C PHE A 75 -9.03 -6.32 -11.79
N GLY A 76 -7.76 -6.20 -12.15
CA GLY A 76 -7.17 -6.97 -13.24
C GLY A 76 -7.35 -6.34 -14.63
N GLU A 77 -8.19 -5.32 -14.76
CA GLU A 77 -8.49 -4.63 -16.02
C GLU A 77 -7.72 -3.31 -16.11
N THR A 78 -7.32 -2.93 -17.33
CA THR A 78 -6.73 -1.61 -17.61
C THR A 78 -7.84 -0.60 -17.86
N VAL A 79 -7.78 0.54 -17.16
CA VAL A 79 -8.75 1.64 -17.27
C VAL A 79 -8.03 2.89 -17.75
N ASP A 80 -8.56 3.52 -18.80
CA ASP A 80 -8.06 4.82 -19.29
C ASP A 80 -8.35 5.94 -18.28
N VAL A 81 -7.38 6.82 -18.12
CA VAL A 81 -7.50 8.02 -17.28
C VAL A 81 -7.79 9.21 -18.20
N ARG A 82 -9.06 9.60 -18.26
CA ARG A 82 -9.55 10.78 -19.01
C ARG A 82 -10.18 11.83 -18.09
N ALA A 83 -10.58 11.43 -16.89
CA ALA A 83 -11.05 12.32 -15.85
C ALA A 83 -9.94 13.30 -15.44
N ARG A 84 -10.33 14.51 -15.03
CA ARG A 84 -9.36 15.47 -14.46
C ARG A 84 -8.85 14.96 -13.13
N ILE A 85 -7.53 14.96 -12.95
CA ILE A 85 -6.90 14.63 -11.67
C ILE A 85 -6.47 15.93 -11.01
N GLU A 86 -7.04 16.22 -9.85
CA GLU A 86 -6.81 17.45 -9.10
C GLU A 86 -6.30 17.11 -7.69
N LYS A 87 -5.52 18.03 -7.11
CA LYS A 87 -5.02 17.91 -5.74
C LYS A 87 -5.30 19.20 -4.99
N LEU A 88 -5.95 19.08 -3.83
CA LEU A 88 -6.11 20.19 -2.91
C LEU A 88 -5.00 20.13 -1.85
N GLU A 89 -4.15 21.15 -1.84
CA GLU A 89 -3.07 21.27 -0.87
C GLU A 89 -3.57 21.89 0.44
N GLY A 90 -2.95 21.53 1.57
CA GLY A 90 -3.26 22.13 2.87
C GLY A 90 -4.43 21.53 3.64
N LEU A 91 -5.10 20.49 3.13
CA LEU A 91 -6.10 19.71 3.90
C LEU A 91 -5.56 18.42 4.52
N SER A 92 -4.27 18.11 4.38
CA SER A 92 -3.70 16.97 5.10
C SER A 92 -3.66 17.27 6.59
N GLY A 93 -4.10 16.34 7.43
CA GLY A 93 -3.97 16.43 8.90
C GLY A 93 -2.52 16.41 9.40
N HIS A 94 -1.53 16.40 8.51
CA HIS A 94 -0.10 16.45 8.82
C HIS A 94 0.39 17.89 8.78
N ALA A 95 1.21 18.25 9.76
CA ALA A 95 1.92 19.53 9.75
C ALA A 95 2.90 19.60 8.56
N ASP A 96 3.02 20.78 7.98
CA ASP A 96 4.05 21.09 7.00
C ASP A 96 5.43 21.24 7.69
N LYS A 97 6.51 21.38 6.91
CA LYS A 97 7.87 21.59 7.43
C LYS A 97 7.91 22.69 8.49
N ASN A 98 7.27 23.82 8.21
CA ASN A 98 7.26 24.97 9.12
C ASN A 98 6.46 24.68 10.38
N GLY A 99 5.35 23.94 10.28
CA GLY A 99 4.57 23.47 11.43
C GLY A 99 5.36 22.54 12.34
N LEU A 100 6.11 21.58 11.78
CA LEU A 100 6.98 20.70 12.55
C LEU A 100 8.11 21.48 13.24
N ILE A 101 8.73 22.45 12.54
CA ILE A 101 9.75 23.32 13.11
C ILE A 101 9.19 24.15 14.26
N ARG A 102 8.02 24.79 14.06
CA ARG A 102 7.36 25.57 15.12
C ARG A 102 7.07 24.70 16.33
N TRP A 103 6.58 23.48 16.11
CA TRP A 103 6.27 22.54 17.18
C TRP A 103 7.51 22.12 17.98
N VAL A 104 8.57 21.63 17.33
CA VAL A 104 9.79 21.20 18.02
C VAL A 104 10.55 22.38 18.66
N SER A 105 10.42 23.58 18.08
CA SER A 105 11.04 24.78 18.63
C SER A 105 10.27 25.38 19.80
N ALA A 106 9.01 25.00 20.01
CA ALA A 106 8.15 25.56 21.06
C ALA A 106 8.42 24.98 22.46
N PHE A 107 9.18 23.89 22.59
CA PHE A 107 9.54 23.34 23.90
C PHE A 107 10.42 24.32 24.68
N GLU A 108 10.07 24.54 25.96
CA GLU A 108 10.84 25.37 26.90
C GLU A 108 12.23 24.78 27.12
N GLU A 109 12.28 23.51 27.54
CA GLU A 109 13.50 22.71 27.55
C GLU A 109 13.67 22.00 26.22
N LYS A 110 14.79 22.25 25.52
CA LYS A 110 15.02 21.64 24.21
C LYS A 110 15.24 20.13 24.36
N PRO A 111 14.64 19.31 23.47
CA PRO A 111 14.87 17.88 23.50
C PRO A 111 16.37 17.58 23.32
N ALA A 112 16.91 16.71 24.17
CA ALA A 112 18.31 16.28 24.08
C ALA A 112 18.60 15.55 22.76
N LYS A 113 17.58 14.90 22.18
CA LYS A 113 17.67 14.24 20.87
C LYS A 113 16.31 14.21 20.17
N VAL A 114 16.31 14.34 18.85
CA VAL A 114 15.10 14.31 18.00
C VAL A 114 15.23 13.18 16.97
N PHE A 115 14.27 12.25 16.96
CA PHE A 115 14.23 11.19 15.97
C PHE A 115 13.23 11.52 14.87
N VAL A 116 13.72 11.65 13.63
CA VAL A 116 12.86 11.90 12.45
C VAL A 116 12.46 10.57 11.83
N VAL A 117 11.17 10.26 11.92
CA VAL A 117 10.59 8.99 11.46
C VAL A 117 9.39 9.24 10.54
N HIS A 118 8.83 8.19 9.93
CA HIS A 118 7.63 8.26 9.08
C HIS A 118 7.72 9.29 7.94
N GLY A 119 8.84 9.32 7.23
CA GLY A 119 9.04 10.13 6.03
C GLY A 119 9.73 9.34 4.92
N GLU A 120 9.64 9.82 3.68
CA GLU A 120 10.49 9.32 2.60
C GLU A 120 11.97 9.58 2.93
N ASP A 121 12.87 8.68 2.53
CA ASP A 121 14.31 8.70 2.88
C ASP A 121 14.96 10.07 2.67
N VAL A 122 14.84 10.62 1.46
CA VAL A 122 15.40 11.94 1.10
C VAL A 122 14.78 13.07 1.93
N VAL A 123 13.48 13.00 2.20
CA VAL A 123 12.74 14.02 2.96
C VAL A 123 13.12 13.98 4.43
N ALA A 124 13.16 12.79 5.04
CA ALA A 124 13.56 12.59 6.43
C ALA A 124 15.01 13.03 6.66
N LYS A 125 15.92 12.68 5.75
CA LYS A 125 17.32 13.12 5.79
C LYS A 125 17.43 14.65 5.67
N SER A 126 16.78 15.24 4.68
CA SER A 126 16.81 16.70 4.48
C SER A 126 16.24 17.47 5.67
N PHE A 127 15.15 16.96 6.27
CA PHE A 127 14.57 17.56 7.46
C PHE A 127 15.48 17.43 8.68
N THR A 128 16.13 16.28 8.86
CA THR A 128 17.12 16.05 9.93
C THR A 128 18.30 17.02 9.80
N GLU A 129 18.84 17.17 8.60
CA GLU A 129 19.93 18.13 8.35
C GLU A 129 19.50 19.58 8.64
N CYS A 130 18.25 19.95 8.32
CA CYS A 130 17.67 21.24 8.65
C CYS A 130 17.63 21.46 10.17
N LEU A 131 17.14 20.49 10.94
CA LEU A 131 17.10 20.57 12.41
C LEU A 131 18.51 20.73 13.02
N GLN A 132 19.50 20.01 12.49
CA GLN A 132 20.89 20.08 12.97
C GLN A 132 21.56 21.42 12.62
N LYS A 133 21.50 21.82 11.35
CA LYS A 133 22.27 22.96 10.83
C LYS A 133 21.64 24.29 11.19
N GLU A 134 20.32 24.42 11.04
CA GLU A 134 19.61 25.68 11.20
C GLU A 134 19.12 25.87 12.65
N TYR A 135 18.66 24.80 13.30
CA TYR A 135 18.02 24.88 14.63
C TYR A 135 18.90 24.33 15.77
N ARG A 136 20.12 23.85 15.47
CA ARG A 136 21.11 23.35 16.44
C ARG A 136 20.56 22.20 17.32
N LEU A 137 19.61 21.43 16.82
CA LEU A 137 19.06 20.27 17.53
C LEU A 137 19.83 19.00 17.16
N ASP A 138 20.17 18.17 18.15
CA ASP A 138 20.69 16.84 17.88
C ASP A 138 19.55 15.99 17.31
N ALA A 139 19.58 15.77 16.00
CA ALA A 139 18.55 15.05 15.27
C ALA A 139 19.13 13.84 14.53
N TYR A 140 18.36 12.77 14.42
CA TYR A 140 18.75 11.55 13.73
C TYR A 140 17.54 10.92 13.02
N ALA A 141 17.72 10.45 11.80
CA ALA A 141 16.70 9.71 11.05
C ALA A 141 17.08 8.22 11.00
N PRO A 142 16.57 7.39 11.93
CA PRO A 142 16.88 5.96 11.94
C PRO A 142 16.20 5.22 10.77
N TYR A 143 16.90 4.24 10.20
CA TYR A 143 16.26 3.23 9.35
C TYR A 143 15.46 2.22 10.18
N SER A 144 14.48 1.58 9.55
CA SER A 144 13.64 0.56 10.18
C SER A 144 14.50 -0.57 10.75
N GLY A 145 14.32 -0.85 12.05
CA GLY A 145 15.07 -1.87 12.77
C GLY A 145 16.27 -1.36 13.56
N THR A 146 16.62 -0.06 13.48
CA THR A 146 17.63 0.54 14.36
C THR A 146 17.18 0.52 15.82
N GLU A 147 18.08 0.13 16.72
CA GLU A 147 17.86 0.07 18.17
C GLU A 147 18.66 1.15 18.89
N PHE A 148 18.01 1.88 19.80
CA PHE A 148 18.61 3.00 20.53
C PHE A 148 18.34 2.88 22.03
N ASP A 149 19.39 3.02 22.85
CA ASP A 149 19.28 3.13 24.30
C ASP A 149 19.08 4.60 24.68
N LEU A 150 17.84 4.98 25.01
CA LEU A 150 17.52 6.36 25.40
C LEU A 150 18.13 6.77 26.74
N ALA A 151 18.38 5.81 27.65
CA ALA A 151 18.93 6.10 28.97
C ALA A 151 20.43 6.36 28.90
N ARG A 152 21.14 5.65 28.01
CA ARG A 152 22.58 5.84 27.77
C ARG A 152 22.88 6.86 26.67
N GLY A 153 21.92 7.15 25.81
CA GLY A 153 22.11 8.06 24.67
C GLY A 153 22.88 7.43 23.51
N GLU A 154 22.86 6.11 23.39
CA GLU A 154 23.73 5.35 22.46
C GLU A 154 22.92 4.49 21.50
N ILE A 155 23.46 4.28 20.29
CA ILE A 155 22.91 3.33 19.32
C ILE A 155 23.37 1.92 19.73
N ILE A 156 22.43 1.01 19.96
CA ILE A 156 22.72 -0.40 20.25
C ILE A 156 22.99 -1.14 18.92
N TYR A 157 22.17 -0.84 17.91
CA TYR A 157 22.27 -1.44 16.58
C TYR A 157 21.77 -0.46 15.52
N GLU A 158 22.57 -0.21 14.48
CA GLU A 158 22.17 0.61 13.34
C GLU A 158 21.77 -0.29 12.16
N ALA A 159 20.49 -0.29 11.82
CA ALA A 159 19.99 -1.08 10.72
C ALA A 159 20.42 -0.45 9.38
N PRO A 160 20.87 -1.26 8.41
CA PRO A 160 21.18 -0.77 7.07
C PRO A 160 19.89 -0.39 6.33
N PRO A 161 19.96 0.55 5.36
CA PRO A 161 18.81 0.88 4.51
C PRO A 161 18.37 -0.35 3.72
N VAL A 162 17.10 -0.69 3.82
CA VAL A 162 16.46 -1.73 2.99
C VAL A 162 15.62 -1.04 1.92
N PRO A 163 16.03 -1.06 0.64
CA PRO A 163 15.22 -0.51 -0.44
C PRO A 163 13.87 -1.21 -0.47
N VAL A 164 12.78 -0.44 -0.46
CA VAL A 164 11.47 -0.98 -0.78
C VAL A 164 11.52 -1.40 -2.24
N LYS A 165 11.62 -2.71 -2.49
CA LYS A 165 11.53 -3.24 -3.85
C LYS A 165 10.22 -2.74 -4.45
N LYS A 166 10.30 -2.07 -5.60
CA LYS A 166 9.11 -1.87 -6.43
C LYS A 166 8.43 -3.24 -6.55
N ALA A 167 7.12 -3.29 -6.38
CA ALA A 167 6.37 -4.26 -7.15
C ALA A 167 6.61 -3.87 -8.62
N GLU A 168 7.73 -4.29 -9.18
CA GLU A 168 7.83 -4.44 -10.63
C GLU A 168 6.59 -5.21 -11.03
N GLY A 169 5.85 -4.65 -11.99
CA GLY A 169 4.55 -5.16 -12.40
C GLY A 169 4.59 -6.68 -12.37
N MET A 170 3.74 -7.26 -11.52
CA MET A 170 3.55 -8.69 -11.41
C MET A 170 3.61 -9.25 -12.83
N PRO A 171 4.56 -10.17 -13.14
CA PRO A 171 4.82 -10.54 -14.51
C PRO A 171 3.49 -10.90 -15.14
N ALA A 172 3.21 -10.31 -16.31
CA ALA A 172 2.06 -10.67 -17.10
C ALA A 172 2.03 -12.20 -17.16
N ILE A 173 1.12 -12.82 -16.42
CA ILE A 173 0.86 -14.25 -16.56
C ILE A 173 0.21 -14.34 -17.93
N LEU A 174 1.08 -14.62 -18.89
CA LEU A 174 0.87 -15.02 -20.26
C LEU A 174 -0.60 -15.36 -20.54
N GLY A 175 -1.21 -14.56 -21.41
CA GLY A 175 -2.15 -15.12 -22.37
C GLY A 175 -1.39 -16.20 -23.14
N ALA A 176 -1.65 -17.46 -22.78
CA ALA A 176 -1.27 -18.59 -23.58
C ALA A 176 -2.43 -18.87 -24.54
N ASP A 177 -2.25 -18.41 -25.78
CA ASP A 177 -2.91 -18.96 -26.95
C ASP A 177 -2.56 -20.47 -27.02
N PRO A 178 -3.54 -21.40 -27.12
CA PRO A 178 -3.27 -22.83 -27.05
C PRO A 178 -2.79 -23.37 -28.40
N ALA A 179 -1.63 -22.91 -28.88
CA ALA A 179 -0.93 -23.56 -29.98
C ALA A 179 0.54 -23.18 -29.95
N SER A 180 1.41 -24.20 -29.86
CA SER A 180 2.88 -24.10 -29.92
C SER A 180 3.59 -23.75 -28.61
N ALA A 181 4.05 -24.78 -27.89
CA ALA A 181 5.48 -24.96 -27.62
C ALA A 181 5.71 -26.19 -26.73
N LYS A 182 6.52 -27.11 -27.24
CA LYS A 182 7.05 -28.28 -26.53
C LYS A 182 8.12 -27.85 -25.52
N GLY A 183 8.06 -28.40 -24.32
CA GLY A 183 9.21 -28.77 -23.47
C GLY A 183 10.16 -27.67 -22.96
N THR A 184 10.18 -27.45 -21.65
CA THR A 184 11.27 -27.84 -20.71
C THR A 184 11.10 -27.08 -19.40
N GLY A 185 11.17 -27.81 -18.28
CA GLY A 185 10.91 -27.27 -16.95
C GLY A 185 12.08 -26.54 -16.31
N ARG A 186 11.76 -25.64 -15.37
CA ARG A 186 12.59 -25.31 -14.20
C ARG A 186 11.77 -24.46 -13.21
N TYR A 187 11.22 -25.10 -12.20
CA TYR A 187 10.82 -24.39 -10.98
C TYR A 187 12.07 -24.27 -10.09
N LEU A 188 12.59 -23.06 -9.96
CA LEU A 188 13.61 -22.73 -8.96
C LEU A 188 12.94 -22.64 -7.60
N ALA A 189 13.33 -23.55 -6.71
CA ALA A 189 13.08 -23.50 -5.29
C ALA A 189 13.74 -22.25 -4.69
N ILE A 190 12.98 -21.48 -3.92
CA ILE A 190 13.56 -20.45 -3.05
C ILE A 190 13.81 -21.15 -1.71
N GLY A 191 15.08 -21.34 -1.41
CA GLY A 191 15.58 -22.07 -0.26
C GLY A 191 15.24 -21.38 1.07
N SER A 192 15.04 -22.25 2.05
CA SER A 192 15.05 -21.99 3.48
C SER A 192 16.39 -21.42 3.96
N SER A 193 16.33 -20.39 4.81
CA SER A 193 17.34 -20.18 5.87
C SER A 193 16.61 -20.08 7.21
N ALA A 194 16.86 -21.08 8.04
CA ALA A 194 16.32 -21.23 9.38
C ALA A 194 17.21 -20.51 10.40
N GLY A 195 16.59 -19.88 11.41
CA GLY A 195 17.31 -19.42 12.60
C GLY A 195 16.47 -18.58 13.57
N ARG A 196 15.72 -19.25 14.47
CA ARG A 196 15.29 -18.86 15.84
C ARG A 196 14.61 -17.48 15.98
N THR A 197 13.37 -17.35 16.41
CA THR A 197 12.64 -18.00 17.51
C THR A 197 11.18 -18.09 17.10
N ALA A 198 10.55 -19.26 17.26
CA ALA A 198 9.12 -19.41 17.03
C ALA A 198 8.37 -18.60 18.09
N ASP A 199 8.08 -17.35 17.77
CA ASP A 199 7.06 -16.59 18.44
C ASP A 199 5.77 -17.43 18.37
N ARG A 200 5.28 -17.85 19.54
CA ARG A 200 4.04 -18.62 19.71
C ARG A 200 2.80 -17.75 19.44
N SER A 201 2.94 -16.69 18.65
CA SER A 201 1.83 -15.81 18.33
C SER A 201 0.82 -16.56 17.46
N VAL A 202 -0.46 -16.31 17.76
CA VAL A 202 -1.60 -16.81 16.97
C VAL A 202 -1.46 -16.39 15.51
N PHE A 203 -0.82 -15.26 15.26
CA PHE A 203 -0.50 -14.75 13.93
C PHE A 203 0.56 -15.60 13.20
N ALA A 204 1.65 -16.01 13.86
CA ALA A 204 2.63 -16.92 13.26
C ALA A 204 2.00 -18.27 12.86
N ARG A 205 1.04 -18.76 13.66
CA ARG A 205 0.25 -19.96 13.32
C ARG A 205 -0.63 -19.75 12.09
N LEU A 206 -1.19 -18.55 11.91
CA LEU A 206 -1.99 -18.21 10.73
C LEU A 206 -1.12 -18.15 9.46
N LEU A 207 0.06 -17.53 9.54
CA LEU A 207 1.02 -17.50 8.43
C LEU A 207 1.44 -18.91 8.01
N ALA A 208 1.81 -19.77 8.97
CA ALA A 208 2.17 -21.16 8.69
C ALA A 208 1.01 -21.96 8.06
N ALA A 209 -0.25 -21.67 8.45
CA ALA A 209 -1.42 -22.28 7.81
C ALA A 209 -1.59 -21.80 6.34
N GLY A 210 -1.29 -20.53 6.05
CA GLY A 210 -1.28 -19.98 4.70
C GLY A 210 -0.22 -20.61 3.80
N GLU A 211 1.02 -20.75 4.30
CA GLU A 211 2.10 -21.44 3.57
C GLU A 211 1.73 -22.89 3.23
N ARG A 212 1.11 -23.59 4.18
CA ARG A 212 0.61 -24.95 3.94
C ARG A 212 -0.46 -24.98 2.85
N LEU A 213 -1.38 -24.02 2.82
CA LEU A 213 -2.42 -23.93 1.79
C LEU A 213 -1.79 -23.74 0.40
N LEU A 214 -0.80 -22.86 0.27
CA LEU A 214 -0.05 -22.67 -0.98
C LEU A 214 0.64 -23.95 -1.45
N ALA A 215 1.24 -24.72 -0.52
CA ALA A 215 1.84 -26.02 -0.84
C ALA A 215 0.80 -27.05 -1.34
N VAL A 216 -0.40 -27.06 -0.76
CA VAL A 216 -1.51 -27.92 -1.20
C VAL A 216 -2.02 -27.51 -2.58
N ILE A 217 -2.14 -26.23 -2.87
CA ILE A 217 -2.49 -25.72 -4.20
C ILE A 217 -1.49 -26.21 -5.24
N GLY A 218 -0.18 -26.09 -4.94
CA GLY A 218 0.88 -26.57 -5.83
C GLY A 218 0.79 -28.07 -6.12
N LYS A 219 0.50 -28.91 -5.11
CA LYS A 219 0.36 -30.37 -5.28
C LYS A 219 -0.86 -30.77 -6.12
N ASN A 220 -1.90 -29.94 -6.14
CA ASN A 220 -3.16 -30.25 -6.82
C ASN A 220 -3.25 -29.68 -8.25
N LYS A 221 -2.14 -29.16 -8.81
CA LYS A 221 -2.10 -28.60 -10.18
C LYS A 221 -2.58 -29.56 -11.28
N GLY A 222 -2.56 -30.87 -11.03
CA GLY A 222 -3.00 -31.91 -11.98
C GLY A 222 -4.48 -32.32 -11.88
N LEU A 223 -5.27 -31.67 -11.02
CA LEU A 223 -6.71 -31.95 -10.91
C LEU A 223 -7.49 -31.47 -12.14
N SER A 224 -8.72 -31.97 -12.29
CA SER A 224 -9.63 -31.50 -13.34
C SER A 224 -9.99 -30.02 -13.13
N ASN A 225 -10.27 -29.28 -14.20
CA ASN A 225 -10.71 -27.88 -14.10
C ASN A 225 -11.95 -27.70 -13.21
N LYS A 226 -12.84 -28.71 -13.18
CA LYS A 226 -14.02 -28.73 -12.31
C LYS A 226 -13.63 -28.80 -10.83
N ASP A 227 -12.63 -29.61 -10.49
CA ASP A 227 -12.17 -29.77 -9.11
C ASP A 227 -11.27 -28.62 -8.67
N LEU A 228 -10.47 -28.07 -9.58
CA LEU A 228 -9.72 -26.82 -9.36
C LEU A 228 -10.68 -25.64 -9.11
N GLY A 229 -11.77 -25.55 -9.87
CA GLY A 229 -12.81 -24.54 -9.66
C GLY A 229 -13.45 -24.66 -8.27
N LYS A 230 -13.92 -25.86 -7.90
CA LYS A 230 -14.46 -26.11 -6.56
C LYS A 230 -13.47 -25.77 -5.44
N PHE A 231 -12.19 -26.08 -5.63
CA PHE A 231 -11.17 -25.78 -4.63
C PHE A 231 -10.92 -24.28 -4.51
N ALA A 232 -10.90 -23.55 -5.62
CA ALA A 232 -10.83 -22.08 -5.62
C ALA A 232 -12.05 -21.45 -4.92
N ASP A 233 -13.26 -21.91 -5.21
CA ASP A 233 -14.50 -21.42 -4.58
C ASP A 233 -14.46 -21.59 -3.05
N GLN A 234 -13.91 -22.69 -2.56
CA GLN A 234 -13.73 -22.93 -1.12
C GLN A 234 -12.73 -21.96 -0.47
N ILE A 235 -11.65 -21.61 -1.18
CA ILE A 235 -10.66 -20.63 -0.70
C ILE A 235 -11.28 -19.23 -0.69
N HIS A 236 -12.02 -18.86 -1.73
CA HIS A 236 -12.76 -17.60 -1.78
C HIS A 236 -13.81 -17.50 -0.67
N ALA A 237 -14.63 -18.53 -0.48
CA ALA A 237 -15.62 -18.55 0.61
C ALA A 237 -14.98 -18.48 2.00
N LEU A 238 -13.80 -19.08 2.19
CA LEU A 238 -13.04 -18.94 3.42
C LEU A 238 -12.53 -17.51 3.61
N ALA A 239 -11.99 -16.89 2.55
CA ALA A 239 -11.51 -15.50 2.60
C ALA A 239 -12.67 -14.54 2.90
N ASP A 240 -13.79 -14.67 2.19
CA ASP A 240 -15.00 -13.85 2.38
C ASP A 240 -15.56 -13.97 3.81
N LYS A 241 -15.41 -15.14 4.46
CA LYS A 241 -15.85 -15.33 5.85
C LYS A 241 -15.02 -14.52 6.87
N TRP A 242 -13.75 -14.25 6.57
CA TRP A 242 -12.82 -13.56 7.47
C TRP A 242 -12.54 -12.12 7.07
N ASP A 243 -12.91 -11.71 5.86
CA ASP A 243 -12.92 -10.33 5.37
C ASP A 243 -14.14 -9.59 5.97
N ARG A 244 -13.98 -9.07 7.20
CA ARG A 244 -15.01 -8.31 7.93
C ARG A 244 -15.14 -6.87 7.44
#